data_AF-A0A9J6FX93-F1
#
_entry.id   AF-A0A9J6FX93-F1
#
_cell.length_a   1.000
_cell.length_b   1.000
_cell.length_c   1.000
_cell.angle_alpha   90.00
_cell.angle_beta   90.00
_cell.angle_gamma   90.00
#
_symmetry.space_group_name_H-M   'P 1'
#
loop_
_entity.id
_entity.type
_entity.pdbx_description
1 polymer ?
#
loop_
_entity_poly.entity_id
_entity_poly.type
_entity_poly.pdbx_seq_one_letter_code
_entity_poly.pdbx_strand_id
1 'polypeptide(L)'
;MMLLGAFHSDKGYEGEVQVNGYVRDSKLFNMQSCYVMQDDCLLQYLTVREALIMSAELRLPTLEQQELIKLVADTISGWGLGDCADTLTHRLSGGEKRRLAISQELISRAPVNVSGRADKTASLLRIAVSLFFAVLLTTMYYGSGNHAAQARDIVSMYLLAIIMIVFQSVGPNVSHMAVFVSLPAVAPWFILSGYFVQQRYVSAAIKWFTYTSHVYYGHRALMFVVFGGGRPQLECDERDISVACHPIDGEEVLDMLEARDINLSEYLSILLALDVSFKLFAFCLLKWRLWRKC
;
A
#
# COMPACT_ATOMS: atom_id res chain seq x y z
N MET A 1 6.12 -19.80 5.75
CA MET A 1 6.02 -21.19 6.22
C MET A 1 4.93 -21.23 7.28
N MET A 2 3.71 -21.66 6.92
CA MET A 2 2.53 -21.61 7.79
C MET A 2 2.35 -22.99 8.44
N LEU A 3 2.84 -23.15 9.68
CA LEU A 3 2.71 -24.39 10.46
C LEU A 3 1.57 -24.21 11.47
N LEU A 4 0.35 -24.60 11.09
CA LEU A 4 -0.79 -24.65 12.00
C LEU A 4 -1.53 -25.99 11.86
N GLY A 5 -1.51 -26.78 12.92
CA GLY A 5 -2.60 -27.66 13.35
C GLY A 5 -2.69 -29.08 12.80
N ALA A 6 -2.35 -29.34 11.53
CA ALA A 6 -2.74 -30.62 10.89
C ALA A 6 -1.66 -31.72 10.82
N PHE A 7 -0.55 -31.60 11.55
CA PHE A 7 0.40 -32.72 11.66
C PHE A 7 -0.01 -33.65 12.80
N HIS A 8 -0.76 -34.70 12.45
CA HIS A 8 -0.82 -35.90 13.29
C HIS A 8 0.61 -36.46 13.35
N SER A 9 1.18 -36.52 14.55
CA SER A 9 2.50 -37.08 14.78
C SER A 9 2.41 -38.58 14.61
N ASP A 10 2.60 -39.08 13.40
CA ASP A 10 3.05 -40.45 13.18
C ASP A 10 3.98 -40.48 11.97
N LYS A 11 5.29 -40.35 12.29
CA LYS A 11 6.46 -40.61 11.42
C LYS A 11 6.82 -39.50 10.42
N GLY A 12 7.83 -38.67 10.76
CA GLY A 12 8.59 -37.96 9.71
C GLY A 12 9.34 -36.68 10.09
N TYR A 13 9.13 -36.09 11.26
CA TYR A 13 9.75 -34.81 11.61
C TYR A 13 10.25 -34.80 13.06
N GLU A 14 11.51 -34.43 13.27
CA GLU A 14 12.12 -34.25 14.60
C GLU A 14 12.23 -32.75 14.93
N GLY A 15 11.81 -32.36 16.14
CA GLY A 15 11.89 -30.99 16.62
C GLY A 15 10.83 -30.66 17.67
N GLU A 16 11.10 -29.67 18.53
CA GLU A 16 10.15 -29.15 19.51
C GLU A 16 9.52 -27.85 19.01
N VAL A 17 8.18 -27.80 18.98
CA VAL A 17 7.45 -26.59 18.61
C VAL A 17 7.17 -25.80 19.88
N GLN A 18 7.64 -24.56 19.96
CA GLN A 18 7.34 -23.64 21.06
C GLN A 18 6.38 -22.55 20.61
N VAL A 19 5.39 -22.21 21.45
CA VAL A 19 4.42 -21.14 21.24
C VAL A 19 4.61 -20.13 22.37
N ASN A 20 4.97 -18.89 22.04
CA ASN A 20 5.29 -17.84 23.03
C ASN A 20 6.34 -18.25 24.08
N GLY A 21 7.33 -19.07 23.68
CA GLY A 21 8.39 -19.55 24.57
C GLY A 21 8.04 -20.76 25.44
N TYR A 22 6.83 -21.31 25.32
CA TYR A 22 6.40 -22.52 26.00
C TYR A 22 6.28 -23.69 25.01
N VAL A 23 6.64 -24.89 25.45
CA VAL A 23 6.50 -26.12 24.66
C VAL A 23 5.03 -26.33 24.29
N ARG A 24 4.75 -26.59 23.01
CA ARG A 24 3.40 -26.75 22.49
C ARG A 24 2.74 -28.00 23.08
N ASP A 25 1.79 -27.81 23.98
CA ASP A 25 0.78 -28.84 24.25
C ASP A 25 -0.13 -28.97 23.04
N SER A 26 -0.04 -30.11 22.34
CA SER A 26 -0.80 -30.36 21.11
C SER A 26 -2.31 -30.33 21.33
N LYS A 27 -2.82 -30.70 22.52
CA LYS A 27 -4.26 -30.70 22.80
C LYS A 27 -4.79 -29.29 23.02
N LEU A 28 -4.13 -28.53 23.90
CA LEU A 28 -4.47 -27.14 24.21
C LEU A 28 -4.31 -26.24 22.98
N PHE A 29 -3.24 -26.44 22.22
CA PHE A 29 -2.99 -25.69 20.98
C PHE A 29 -4.04 -25.98 19.91
N ASN A 30 -4.47 -27.25 19.74
CA ASN A 30 -5.52 -27.57 18.77
C ASN A 30 -6.90 -27.02 19.19
N MET A 31 -7.16 -26.87 20.50
CA MET A 31 -8.37 -26.19 20.98
C MET A 31 -8.30 -24.67 20.79
N GLN A 32 -7.13 -24.07 20.94
CA GLN A 32 -6.93 -22.61 20.89
C GLN A 32 -6.57 -22.08 19.50
N SER A 33 -6.11 -22.93 18.59
CA SER A 33 -5.86 -22.56 17.19
C SER A 33 -7.11 -22.75 16.34
N CYS A 34 -7.23 -21.94 15.30
CA CYS A 34 -8.29 -22.02 14.30
C CYS A 34 -7.57 -22.07 12.96
N TYR A 35 -7.90 -23.05 12.13
CA TYR A 35 -7.28 -23.24 10.82
C TYR A 35 -8.29 -22.95 9.73
N VAL A 36 -7.92 -22.09 8.78
CA VAL A 36 -8.73 -21.76 7.60
C VAL A 36 -7.99 -22.28 6.37
N MET A 37 -8.56 -23.30 5.71
CA MET A 37 -8.03 -23.86 4.46
C MET A 37 -8.06 -22.84 3.33
N GLN A 38 -7.12 -22.94 2.39
CA GLN A 38 -7.13 -22.07 1.20
C GLN A 38 -8.29 -22.40 0.25
N ASP A 39 -8.72 -23.66 0.22
CA ASP A 39 -9.94 -24.10 -0.44
C ASP A 39 -11.04 -24.25 0.61
N ASP A 40 -12.07 -23.40 0.50
CA ASP A 40 -13.21 -23.43 1.41
C ASP A 40 -14.07 -24.66 1.09
N CYS A 41 -13.93 -25.74 1.88
CA CYS A 41 -14.78 -26.94 1.83
C CYS A 41 -16.19 -26.65 2.39
N LEU A 42 -16.88 -25.66 1.83
CA LEU A 42 -18.24 -25.28 2.20
C LEU A 42 -19.24 -26.30 1.63
N LEU A 43 -20.26 -26.61 2.41
CA LEU A 43 -21.40 -27.40 1.95
C LEU A 43 -22.17 -26.62 0.88
N GLN A 44 -22.01 -27.02 -0.38
CA GLN A 44 -22.40 -26.27 -1.59
C GLN A 44 -23.91 -25.98 -1.73
N TYR A 45 -24.73 -26.74 -1.00
CA TYR A 45 -26.19 -26.74 -1.09
C TYR A 45 -26.89 -26.16 0.14
N LEU A 46 -26.13 -25.56 1.07
CA LEU A 46 -26.69 -24.80 2.17
C LEU A 46 -26.68 -23.30 1.83
N THR A 47 -27.61 -22.55 2.42
CA THR A 47 -27.52 -21.09 2.48
C THR A 47 -26.46 -20.65 3.48
N VAL A 48 -25.99 -19.40 3.38
CA VAL A 48 -25.05 -18.80 4.35
C VAL A 48 -25.60 -18.93 5.78
N ARG A 49 -26.89 -18.65 5.98
CA ARG A 49 -27.57 -18.74 7.28
C ARG A 49 -27.60 -20.17 7.81
N GLU A 50 -28.04 -21.13 7.00
CA GLU A 50 -28.10 -22.55 7.40
C GLU A 50 -26.71 -23.09 7.71
N ALA A 51 -25.71 -22.71 6.90
CA ALA A 51 -24.33 -23.12 7.11
C ALA A 51 -23.76 -22.58 8.44
N LEU A 52 -24.14 -21.37 8.85
CA LEU A 52 -23.75 -20.80 10.14
C LEU A 52 -24.53 -21.42 11.31
N ILE A 53 -25.83 -21.65 11.16
CA ILE A 53 -26.66 -22.34 12.17
C ILE A 53 -26.09 -23.74 12.45
N MET A 54 -25.86 -24.53 11.40
CA MET A 54 -25.27 -25.86 11.51
C MET A 54 -23.90 -25.81 12.20
N SER A 55 -23.07 -24.83 11.84
CA SER A 55 -21.76 -24.62 12.44
C SER A 55 -21.84 -24.24 13.92
N ALA A 56 -22.82 -23.43 14.31
CA ALA A 56 -23.07 -23.04 15.69
C ALA A 56 -23.61 -24.20 16.53
N GLU A 57 -24.60 -24.94 16.04
CA GLU A 57 -25.20 -26.08 16.76
C GLU A 57 -24.17 -27.17 17.05
N LEU A 58 -23.29 -27.47 16.08
CA LEU A 58 -22.24 -28.47 16.26
C LEU A 58 -21.15 -28.05 17.26
N ARG A 59 -20.85 -26.74 17.35
CA ARG A 59 -19.79 -26.22 18.22
C ARG A 59 -20.28 -25.77 19.59
N LEU A 60 -21.56 -25.42 19.72
CA LEU A 60 -22.19 -24.87 20.92
C LEU A 60 -23.48 -25.65 21.27
N PRO A 61 -23.39 -26.96 21.58
CA PRO A 61 -24.56 -27.81 21.77
C PRO A 61 -25.41 -27.44 23.00
N THR A 62 -24.88 -26.63 23.92
CA THR A 62 -25.55 -26.21 25.16
C THR A 62 -26.26 -24.86 25.04
N LEU A 63 -26.17 -24.19 23.90
CA LEU A 63 -26.74 -22.85 23.71
C LEU A 63 -28.25 -22.95 23.45
N GLU A 64 -29.04 -22.04 24.03
CA GLU A 64 -30.48 -21.99 23.76
C GLU A 64 -30.78 -21.55 22.33
N GLN A 65 -31.88 -22.04 21.76
CA GLN A 65 -32.23 -21.79 20.36
C GLN A 65 -32.42 -20.30 20.03
N GLN A 66 -32.95 -19.51 20.98
CA GLN A 66 -33.09 -18.06 20.82
C GLN A 66 -31.74 -17.34 20.80
N GLU A 67 -30.82 -17.76 21.66
CA GLU A 67 -29.45 -17.21 21.70
C GLU A 67 -28.66 -17.60 20.45
N LEU A 68 -28.88 -18.81 19.93
CA LEU A 68 -28.24 -19.31 18.71
C LEU A 68 -28.64 -18.49 17.48
N ILE A 69 -29.95 -18.23 17.33
CA ILE A 69 -30.47 -17.41 16.23
C ILE A 69 -29.90 -15.98 16.32
N LYS A 70 -29.83 -15.43 17.54
CA LYS A 70 -29.27 -14.10 17.76
C LYS A 70 -27.78 -14.05 17.43
N LEU A 71 -26.99 -15.02 17.90
CA LEU A 71 -25.56 -15.14 17.60
C LEU A 71 -25.29 -15.24 16.10
N VAL A 72 -26.09 -16.03 15.38
CA VAL A 72 -25.99 -16.16 13.92
C VAL A 72 -26.33 -14.84 13.23
N ALA A 73 -27.39 -14.14 13.65
CA ALA A 73 -27.76 -12.84 13.09
C ALA A 73 -26.67 -11.77 13.33
N ASP A 74 -26.09 -11.75 14.53
CA ASP A 74 -24.97 -10.87 14.89
C ASP A 74 -23.70 -11.21 14.07
N THR A 75 -23.46 -12.50 13.81
CA THR A 75 -22.36 -12.95 12.96
C THR A 75 -22.57 -12.53 11.50
N ILE A 76 -23.77 -12.75 10.94
CA ILE A 76 -24.09 -12.37 9.56
C ILE A 76 -23.91 -10.86 9.35
N SER A 77 -24.40 -10.05 10.29
CA SER A 77 -24.25 -8.59 10.23
C SER A 77 -22.81 -8.15 10.45
N GLY A 78 -22.10 -8.71 11.43
CA GLY A 78 -20.71 -8.37 11.76
C GLY A 78 -19.71 -8.70 10.64
N TRP A 79 -19.96 -9.77 9.87
CA TRP A 79 -19.12 -10.19 8.74
C TRP A 79 -19.56 -9.63 7.38
N GLY A 80 -20.58 -8.76 7.34
CA GLY A 80 -21.09 -8.18 6.09
C GLY A 80 -21.59 -9.24 5.11
N LEU A 81 -22.30 -10.24 5.64
CA LEU A 81 -22.93 -11.33 4.88
C LEU A 81 -24.45 -11.15 4.76
N GLY A 82 -25.00 -10.00 5.19
CA GLY A 82 -26.43 -9.73 5.19
C GLY A 82 -27.10 -9.92 3.83
N ASP A 83 -26.52 -9.33 2.77
CA ASP A 83 -27.10 -9.36 1.42
C ASP A 83 -27.10 -10.76 0.80
N CYS A 84 -26.23 -11.66 1.28
CA CYS A 84 -26.11 -13.04 0.80
C CYS A 84 -26.56 -14.08 1.83
N ALA A 85 -27.23 -13.66 2.91
CA ALA A 85 -27.60 -14.53 4.03
C ALA A 85 -28.44 -15.75 3.60
N ASP A 86 -29.32 -15.56 2.61
CA ASP A 86 -30.23 -16.60 2.10
C ASP A 86 -29.77 -17.13 0.71
N THR A 87 -28.54 -16.80 0.31
CA THR A 87 -27.92 -17.28 -0.93
C THR A 87 -27.20 -18.60 -0.69
N LEU A 88 -27.32 -19.54 -1.63
CA LEU A 88 -26.60 -20.82 -1.59
C LEU A 88 -25.09 -20.62 -1.70
N THR A 89 -24.32 -21.36 -0.90
CA THR A 89 -22.85 -21.23 -0.82
C THR A 89 -22.14 -21.38 -2.17
N HIS A 90 -22.62 -22.25 -3.07
CA HIS A 90 -22.00 -22.39 -4.39
C HIS A 90 -22.11 -21.13 -5.26
N ARG A 91 -23.13 -20.29 -5.03
CA ARG A 91 -23.40 -19.04 -5.77
C ARG A 91 -22.67 -17.83 -5.20
N LEU A 92 -21.99 -17.98 -4.06
CA LEU A 92 -21.22 -16.90 -3.44
C LEU A 92 -19.96 -16.58 -4.25
N SER A 93 -19.60 -15.30 -4.27
CA SER A 93 -18.29 -14.87 -4.77
C SER A 93 -17.17 -15.42 -3.87
N GLY A 94 -15.96 -15.58 -4.40
CA GLY A 94 -14.83 -16.11 -3.61
C GLY A 94 -14.52 -15.29 -2.33
N GLY A 95 -14.82 -13.98 -2.34
CA GLY A 95 -14.69 -13.15 -1.14
C GLY A 95 -15.75 -13.45 -0.08
N GLU A 96 -16.98 -13.74 -0.50
CA GLU A 96 -18.07 -14.15 0.41
C GLU A 96 -17.86 -15.55 0.94
N LYS A 97 -17.40 -16.50 0.11
CA LYS A 97 -17.01 -17.86 0.54
C LYS A 97 -15.96 -17.79 1.64
N ARG A 98 -14.93 -16.98 1.45
CA ARG A 98 -13.87 -16.78 2.44
C ARG A 98 -14.40 -16.15 3.73
N ARG A 99 -15.26 -15.12 3.64
CA ARG A 99 -15.90 -14.52 4.83
C ARG A 99 -16.75 -15.54 5.58
N LEU A 100 -17.54 -16.36 4.87
CA LEU A 100 -18.35 -17.43 5.46
C LEU A 100 -17.49 -18.51 6.14
N ALA A 101 -16.44 -19.01 5.47
CA ALA A 101 -15.55 -20.02 6.04
C ALA A 101 -14.89 -19.54 7.33
N ILE A 102 -14.40 -18.29 7.34
CA ILE A 102 -13.84 -17.66 8.55
C ILE A 102 -14.93 -17.50 9.63
N SER A 103 -16.14 -17.08 9.25
CA SER A 103 -17.27 -16.91 10.18
C SER A 103 -17.66 -18.22 10.85
N GLN A 104 -17.70 -19.33 10.10
CA GLN A 104 -18.02 -20.66 10.64
C GLN A 104 -17.00 -21.12 11.68
N GLU A 105 -15.72 -20.84 11.48
CA GLU A 105 -14.68 -21.20 12.44
C GLU A 105 -14.68 -20.29 13.69
N LEU A 106 -15.12 -19.04 13.55
CA LEU A 106 -15.11 -18.06 14.65
C LEU A 106 -16.44 -17.96 15.40
N ILE A 107 -17.50 -18.64 14.94
CA ILE A 107 -18.83 -18.57 15.56
C ILE A 107 -18.84 -19.06 17.02
N SER A 108 -17.92 -19.97 17.38
CA SER A 108 -17.75 -20.45 18.76
C SER A 108 -16.93 -19.51 19.66
N ARG A 109 -16.33 -18.45 19.09
CA ARG A 109 -15.40 -17.54 19.79
C ARG A 109 -15.87 -16.08 19.88
N ALA A 110 -17.03 -15.72 19.34
CA ALA A 110 -17.47 -14.32 19.32
C ALA A 110 -18.05 -13.90 20.69
N PRO A 111 -17.68 -12.70 21.20
CA PRO A 111 -17.80 -11.47 20.44
C PRO A 111 -16.45 -10.74 20.33
N VAL A 112 -15.59 -11.19 19.43
CA VAL A 112 -14.53 -10.32 18.93
C VAL A 112 -15.05 -9.71 17.64
N ASN A 113 -15.44 -8.44 17.71
CA ASN A 113 -15.74 -7.62 16.54
C ASN A 113 -14.53 -7.62 15.59
N VAL A 114 -14.55 -8.48 14.57
CA VAL A 114 -13.62 -8.44 13.43
C VAL A 114 -14.18 -7.51 12.34
N SER A 115 -15.00 -6.52 12.71
CA SER A 115 -15.33 -5.42 11.82
C SER A 115 -14.16 -4.45 11.82
N GLY A 116 -13.39 -4.46 10.73
CA GLY A 116 -12.51 -3.35 10.39
C GLY A 116 -11.26 -3.23 11.28
N ARG A 117 -10.46 -4.29 11.42
CA ARG A 117 -9.02 -4.05 11.59
C ARG A 117 -8.49 -3.57 10.25
N ALA A 118 -8.75 -2.30 9.92
CA ALA A 118 -7.92 -1.59 8.95
C ALA A 118 -6.48 -1.90 9.35
N ASP A 119 -5.69 -2.46 8.43
CA ASP A 119 -4.32 -2.90 8.70
C ASP A 119 -3.48 -1.68 9.11
N LYS A 120 -3.56 -1.31 10.39
CA LYS A 120 -2.83 -0.19 10.99
C LYS A 120 -1.34 -0.44 10.81
N THR A 121 -0.90 -1.70 10.88
CA THR A 121 0.46 -2.16 10.58
C THR A 121 0.89 -1.87 9.14
N ALA A 122 0.05 -2.10 8.13
CA ALA A 122 0.39 -1.78 6.74
C ALA A 122 0.45 -0.26 6.50
N SER A 123 -0.45 0.49 7.15
CA SER A 123 -0.47 1.95 7.08
C SER A 123 0.71 2.59 7.82
N LEU A 124 1.04 2.09 9.02
CA LEU A 124 2.20 2.48 9.81
C LEU A 124 3.50 2.13 9.08
N LEU A 125 3.59 0.96 8.44
CA LEU A 125 4.75 0.55 7.65
C LEU A 125 4.97 1.48 6.46
N ARG A 126 3.92 1.89 5.74
CA ARG A 126 4.01 2.85 4.62
C ARG A 126 4.54 4.20 5.06
N ILE A 127 4.01 4.72 6.16
CA ILE A 127 4.45 5.99 6.75
C ILE A 127 5.90 5.87 7.25
N ALA A 128 6.24 4.79 7.95
CA ALA A 128 7.60 4.55 8.45
C ALA A 128 8.63 4.46 7.32
N VAL A 129 8.32 3.76 6.23
CA VAL A 129 9.19 3.67 5.05
C VAL A 129 9.33 5.04 4.38
N SER A 130 8.25 5.82 4.27
CA SER A 130 8.32 7.18 3.70
C SER A 130 9.22 8.10 4.52
N LEU A 131 9.10 8.06 5.85
CA LEU A 131 9.89 8.85 6.76
C LEU A 131 11.36 8.42 6.73
N PHE A 132 11.64 7.12 6.63
CA PHE A 132 13.00 6.60 6.50
C PHE A 132 13.71 7.14 5.24
N PHE A 133 13.07 7.05 4.07
CA PHE A 133 13.66 7.58 2.84
C PHE A 133 13.76 9.11 2.84
N ALA A 134 12.77 9.81 3.40
CA ALA A 134 12.83 11.26 3.57
C ALA A 134 14.02 11.67 4.44
N VAL A 135 14.23 11.02 5.58
CA VAL A 135 15.39 11.29 6.47
C VAL A 135 16.71 10.94 5.77
N LEU A 136 16.79 9.82 5.07
CA LEU A 136 18.01 9.41 4.36
C LEU A 136 18.40 10.43 3.27
N LEU A 137 17.44 10.86 2.45
CA LEU A 137 17.64 11.92 1.46
C LEU A 137 17.95 13.26 2.15
N THR A 138 17.33 13.55 3.30
CA THR A 138 17.64 14.73 4.12
C THR A 138 19.11 14.74 4.51
N THR A 139 19.61 13.66 5.08
CA THR A 139 21.02 13.55 5.47
C THR A 139 21.99 13.58 4.28
N MET A 140 21.58 13.13 3.08
CA MET A 140 22.43 13.16 1.90
C MET A 140 22.59 14.58 1.32
N TYR A 141 21.53 15.40 1.36
CA TYR A 141 21.56 16.77 0.86
C TYR A 141 21.92 17.81 1.93
N TYR A 142 21.76 17.47 3.21
CA TYR A 142 22.13 18.35 4.33
C TYR A 142 23.65 18.60 4.35
N GLY A 143 24.05 19.83 4.01
CA GLY A 143 25.45 20.23 3.96
C GLY A 143 26.05 20.29 2.56
N SER A 144 25.26 20.13 1.50
CA SER A 144 25.71 20.31 0.11
C SER A 144 25.91 21.79 -0.30
N GLY A 145 25.72 22.76 0.62
CA GLY A 145 25.95 24.17 0.34
C GLY A 145 26.07 25.09 1.57
N ASN A 146 26.24 26.39 1.31
CA ASN A 146 26.35 27.46 2.33
C ASN A 146 25.06 27.66 3.16
N HIS A 147 25.10 28.48 4.22
CA HIS A 147 23.95 28.74 5.11
C HIS A 147 22.66 29.21 4.39
N ALA A 148 22.76 29.86 3.23
CA ALA A 148 21.60 30.22 2.39
C ALA A 148 21.05 29.03 1.57
N ALA A 149 21.87 28.01 1.32
CA ALA A 149 21.47 26.74 0.70
C ALA A 149 20.74 25.84 1.71
N GLN A 150 21.08 25.89 3.02
CA GLN A 150 20.43 25.08 4.05
C GLN A 150 18.90 25.29 4.13
N ALA A 151 18.40 26.52 3.95
CA ALA A 151 16.96 26.78 3.91
C ALA A 151 16.28 26.22 2.64
N ARG A 152 17.01 26.17 1.52
CA ARG A 152 16.54 25.59 0.24
C ARG A 152 16.57 24.06 0.29
N ASP A 153 17.55 23.49 0.97
CA ASP A 153 17.64 22.06 1.25
C ASP A 153 16.46 21.58 2.11
N ILE A 154 15.94 22.43 3.03
CA ILE A 154 14.72 22.10 3.78
C ILE A 154 13.48 22.11 2.87
N VAL A 155 13.34 23.08 1.97
CA VAL A 155 12.21 23.14 1.03
C VAL A 155 12.23 21.97 0.04
N SER A 156 13.42 21.58 -0.43
CA SER A 156 13.59 20.41 -1.29
C SER A 156 13.21 19.11 -0.56
N MET A 157 13.41 19.01 0.76
CA MET A 157 12.91 17.88 1.57
C MET A 157 11.40 17.78 1.63
N TYR A 158 10.70 18.89 1.88
CA TYR A 158 9.23 18.88 1.88
C TYR A 158 8.69 18.47 0.51
N LEU A 159 9.34 18.92 -0.58
CA LEU A 159 8.96 18.55 -1.93
C LEU A 159 9.20 17.06 -2.21
N LEU A 160 10.35 16.50 -1.81
CA LEU A 160 10.66 15.08 -1.92
C LEU A 160 9.68 14.21 -1.10
N ALA A 161 9.33 14.63 0.11
CA ALA A 161 8.33 13.95 0.93
C ALA A 161 6.95 13.93 0.25
N ILE A 162 6.52 15.04 -0.35
CA ILE A 162 5.28 15.12 -1.12
C ILE A 162 5.33 14.16 -2.32
N ILE A 163 6.41 14.16 -3.09
CA ILE A 163 6.58 13.26 -4.25
C ILE A 163 6.47 11.79 -3.83
N MET A 164 7.10 11.41 -2.71
CA MET A 164 7.05 10.05 -2.19
C MET A 164 5.66 9.66 -1.68
N ILE A 165 4.92 10.60 -1.09
CA ILE A 165 3.52 10.39 -0.67
C ILE A 165 2.64 10.15 -1.90
N VAL A 166 2.79 10.94 -2.97
CA VAL A 166 2.02 10.74 -4.21
C VAL A 166 2.37 9.41 -4.87
N PHE A 167 3.64 9.00 -4.86
CA PHE A 167 4.07 7.70 -5.36
C PHE A 167 3.38 6.54 -4.62
N GLN A 168 3.21 6.67 -3.31
CA GLN A 168 2.49 5.70 -2.49
C GLN A 168 0.97 5.68 -2.75
N SER A 169 0.39 6.80 -3.17
CA SER A 169 -1.02 6.87 -3.60
C SER A 169 -1.27 6.13 -4.92
N VAL A 170 -0.25 6.02 -5.78
CA VAL A 170 -0.28 5.24 -7.03
C VAL A 170 0.05 3.76 -6.78
N GLY A 171 0.85 3.48 -5.76
CA GLY A 171 1.23 2.12 -5.33
C GLY A 171 0.02 1.28 -4.90
N PRO A 172 -0.17 0.07 -5.45
CA PRO A 172 -1.42 -0.66 -5.24
C PRO A 172 -1.58 -1.15 -3.81
N ASN A 173 -2.79 -0.93 -3.31
CA ASN A 173 -3.39 -1.69 -2.23
C ASN A 173 -3.52 -3.17 -2.65
N VAL A 174 -2.64 -4.00 -2.10
CA VAL A 174 -2.74 -5.46 -1.88
C VAL A 174 -3.01 -6.35 -3.10
N SER A 175 -1.94 -6.89 -3.69
CA SER A 175 -1.78 -8.32 -4.06
C SER A 175 -0.33 -8.56 -4.56
N HIS A 176 0.22 -9.76 -4.40
CA HIS A 176 1.57 -10.09 -4.88
C HIS A 176 1.73 -9.87 -6.40
N MET A 177 0.66 -9.98 -7.17
CA MET A 177 0.67 -9.71 -8.62
C MET A 177 0.78 -8.21 -8.95
N ALA A 178 0.35 -7.32 -8.05
CA ALA A 178 0.34 -5.89 -8.30
C ALA A 178 1.76 -5.27 -8.29
N VAL A 179 2.72 -5.88 -7.59
CA VAL A 179 4.13 -5.43 -7.57
C VAL A 179 4.78 -5.62 -8.94
N PHE A 180 4.52 -6.75 -9.61
CA PHE A 180 5.08 -7.05 -10.93
C PHE A 180 4.51 -6.18 -12.05
N VAL A 181 3.28 -5.69 -11.88
CA VAL A 181 2.62 -4.83 -12.87
C VAL A 181 2.92 -3.34 -12.63
N SER A 182 3.08 -2.93 -11.37
CA SER A 182 3.27 -1.51 -11.03
C SER A 182 4.65 -0.97 -11.43
N LEU A 183 5.73 -1.73 -11.25
CA LEU A 183 7.08 -1.27 -11.60
C LEU A 183 7.23 -0.92 -13.09
N PRO A 184 6.85 -1.81 -14.04
CA PRO A 184 6.90 -1.49 -15.46
C PRO A 184 5.91 -0.41 -15.87
N ALA A 185 4.78 -0.26 -15.18
CA ALA A 185 3.79 0.77 -15.48
C ALA A 185 4.25 2.18 -15.09
N VAL A 186 5.08 2.32 -14.05
CA VAL A 186 5.60 3.62 -13.61
C VAL A 186 6.88 4.03 -14.33
N ALA A 187 7.64 3.07 -14.89
CA ALA A 187 8.88 3.34 -15.60
C ALA A 187 8.75 4.38 -16.74
N PRO A 188 7.71 4.37 -17.60
CA PRO A 188 7.52 5.39 -18.63
C PRO A 188 7.36 6.80 -18.06
N TRP A 189 6.64 6.96 -16.95
CA TRP A 189 6.47 8.25 -16.29
C TRP A 189 7.75 8.77 -15.63
N PHE A 190 8.62 7.86 -15.17
CA PHE A 190 9.94 8.22 -14.65
C PHE A 190 10.89 8.64 -15.78
N ILE A 191 10.94 7.87 -16.87
CA ILE A 191 11.81 8.18 -18.03
C ILE A 191 11.44 9.52 -18.66
N LEU A 192 10.14 9.76 -18.83
CA LEU A 192 9.61 10.98 -19.45
C LEU A 192 9.43 12.15 -18.45
N SER A 193 9.94 12.04 -17.23
CA SER A 193 9.82 13.10 -16.21
C SER A 193 10.74 14.30 -16.45
N GLY A 194 11.68 14.20 -17.38
CA GLY A 194 12.74 15.20 -17.60
C GLY A 194 14.11 14.76 -17.09
N TYR A 195 14.18 13.72 -16.25
CA TYR A 195 15.45 13.21 -15.70
C TYR A 195 16.33 12.51 -16.75
N PHE A 196 15.75 11.63 -17.58
CA PHE A 196 16.48 10.92 -18.63
C PHE A 196 16.27 11.52 -20.03
N VAL A 197 15.05 11.98 -20.32
CA VAL A 197 14.69 12.56 -21.61
C VAL A 197 14.16 13.97 -21.39
N GLN A 198 14.89 14.96 -21.92
CA GLN A 198 14.47 16.36 -21.90
C GLN A 198 13.24 16.57 -22.80
N GLN A 199 12.30 17.41 -22.37
CA GLN A 199 11.00 17.56 -23.03
C GLN A 199 11.09 18.23 -24.40
N ARG A 200 12.17 18.95 -24.70
CA ARG A 200 12.43 19.53 -26.02
C ARG A 200 12.53 18.51 -27.15
N TYR A 201 12.95 17.28 -26.84
CA TYR A 201 13.12 16.22 -27.85
C TYR A 201 11.89 15.30 -27.99
N VAL A 202 10.85 15.52 -27.19
CA VAL A 202 9.65 14.67 -27.16
C VAL A 202 8.60 15.21 -28.14
N SER A 203 8.02 14.34 -28.95
CA SER A 203 6.95 14.73 -29.89
C SER A 203 5.71 15.26 -29.16
N ALA A 204 4.96 16.16 -29.80
CA ALA A 204 3.79 16.80 -29.18
C ALA A 204 2.74 15.78 -28.67
N ALA A 205 2.59 14.66 -29.37
CA ALA A 205 1.70 13.57 -29.00
C ALA A 205 2.18 12.72 -27.82
N ILE A 206 3.43 12.81 -27.39
CA ILE A 206 3.91 12.14 -26.16
C ILE A 206 4.00 13.17 -25.02
N LYS A 207 4.16 14.45 -25.37
CA LYS A 207 4.23 15.56 -24.41
C LYS A 207 2.98 15.71 -23.54
N TRP A 208 1.79 15.44 -24.07
CA TRP A 208 0.57 15.49 -23.23
C TRP A 208 0.58 14.44 -22.11
N PHE A 209 1.19 13.28 -22.37
CA PHE A 209 1.26 12.17 -21.41
C PHE A 209 2.19 12.51 -20.24
N THR A 210 3.20 13.35 -20.45
CA THR A 210 4.14 13.76 -19.39
C THR A 210 3.47 14.66 -18.35
N TYR A 211 2.49 15.48 -18.76
CA TYR A 211 1.66 16.30 -17.85
C TYR A 211 0.72 15.48 -16.95
N THR A 212 0.56 14.18 -17.20
CA THR A 212 -0.20 13.31 -16.29
C THR A 212 0.66 12.75 -15.15
N SER A 213 1.98 12.89 -15.26
CA SER A 213 2.94 12.34 -14.31
C SER A 213 3.18 13.28 -13.13
N HIS A 214 2.98 12.78 -11.92
CA HIS A 214 3.40 13.47 -10.69
C HIS A 214 4.93 13.62 -10.59
N VAL A 215 5.68 12.65 -11.16
CA VAL A 215 7.15 12.67 -11.18
C VAL A 215 7.68 13.84 -12.02
N TYR A 216 6.98 14.18 -13.11
CA TYR A 216 7.34 15.31 -13.97
C TYR A 216 7.30 16.66 -13.22
N TYR A 217 6.18 16.95 -12.55
CA TYR A 217 6.06 18.18 -11.77
C TYR A 217 7.00 18.18 -10.56
N GLY A 218 7.15 17.02 -9.91
CA GLY A 218 8.06 16.86 -8.78
C GLY A 218 9.53 17.12 -9.15
N HIS A 219 10.02 16.51 -10.23
CA HIS A 219 11.41 16.65 -10.65
C HIS A 219 11.76 18.10 -11.03
N ARG A 220 10.91 18.76 -11.83
CA ARG A 220 11.15 20.16 -12.25
C ARG A 220 11.10 21.14 -11.09
N ALA A 221 10.14 20.98 -10.17
CA ALA A 221 10.09 21.79 -8.95
C ALA A 221 11.31 21.56 -8.04
N LEU A 222 11.81 20.32 -7.97
CA LEU A 222 13.02 20.00 -7.21
C LEU A 222 14.26 20.67 -7.82
N MET A 223 14.44 20.58 -9.14
CA MET A 223 15.58 21.19 -9.82
C MET A 223 15.58 22.72 -9.65
N PHE A 224 14.42 23.36 -9.75
CA PHE A 224 14.26 24.80 -9.49
C PHE A 224 14.67 25.19 -8.05
N VAL A 225 14.27 24.41 -7.05
CA VAL A 225 14.63 24.68 -5.64
C VAL A 225 16.13 24.46 -5.38
N VAL A 226 16.74 23.46 -6.02
CA VAL A 226 18.16 23.07 -5.81
C VAL A 226 19.13 24.03 -6.51
N PHE A 227 18.83 24.42 -7.75
CA PHE A 227 19.76 25.20 -8.59
C PHE A 227 19.35 26.67 -8.76
N GLY A 228 18.11 27.06 -8.41
CA GLY A 228 17.58 28.41 -8.62
C GLY A 228 17.83 29.39 -7.48
N GLY A 229 17.36 30.63 -7.68
CA GLY A 229 17.34 31.69 -6.67
C GLY A 229 18.69 32.37 -6.43
N GLY A 230 19.55 32.50 -7.44
CA GLY A 230 20.82 33.23 -7.32
C GLY A 230 21.84 32.55 -6.42
N ARG A 231 22.07 31.25 -6.61
CA ARG A 231 23.14 30.50 -5.93
C ARG A 231 24.51 31.04 -6.36
N PRO A 232 25.51 31.14 -5.46
CA PRO A 232 26.89 31.41 -5.87
C PRO A 232 27.41 30.29 -6.79
N GLN A 233 28.36 30.64 -7.67
CA GLN A 233 29.00 29.70 -8.59
C GLN A 233 29.54 28.47 -7.86
N LEU A 234 29.34 27.28 -8.45
CA LEU A 234 29.93 26.06 -7.90
C LEU A 234 31.44 26.10 -8.16
N GLU A 235 32.21 26.27 -7.08
CA GLU A 235 33.67 26.26 -7.14
C GLU A 235 34.17 24.85 -7.47
N CYS A 236 35.03 24.74 -8.47
CA CYS A 236 35.78 23.53 -8.76
C CYS A 236 37.03 23.50 -7.84
N ASP A 237 37.23 22.46 -7.04
CA ASP A 237 38.53 22.27 -6.35
C ASP A 237 39.57 21.86 -7.41
N GLU A 238 40.55 22.73 -7.64
CA GLU A 238 41.57 22.60 -8.69
C GLU A 238 42.52 21.39 -8.50
N ARG A 239 42.36 20.62 -7.42
CA ARG A 239 43.22 19.46 -7.11
C ARG A 239 42.89 18.17 -7.87
N ASP A 240 41.76 18.08 -8.55
CA ASP A 240 41.39 16.91 -9.37
C ASP A 240 41.45 17.21 -10.89
N ILE A 241 42.66 17.17 -11.46
CA ILE A 241 43.00 17.51 -12.86
C ILE A 241 42.54 16.45 -13.90
N SER A 242 41.69 15.49 -13.52
CA SER A 242 41.26 14.41 -14.44
C SER A 242 39.95 14.68 -15.19
N VAL A 243 39.21 15.75 -14.86
CA VAL A 243 37.93 16.10 -15.50
C VAL A 243 37.91 17.58 -15.83
N ALA A 244 37.56 17.95 -17.06
CA ALA A 244 37.35 19.34 -17.45
C ALA A 244 36.19 19.92 -16.62
N CYS A 245 36.50 20.61 -15.53
CA CYS A 245 35.53 21.31 -14.69
C CYS A 245 35.34 22.71 -15.25
N HIS A 246 34.24 22.93 -15.98
CA HIS A 246 33.81 24.28 -16.33
C HIS A 246 33.01 24.83 -15.14
N PRO A 247 33.29 26.03 -14.61
CA PRO A 247 32.37 26.67 -13.68
C PRO A 247 31.04 26.87 -14.42
N ILE A 248 29.96 26.31 -13.87
CA ILE A 248 28.61 26.41 -14.42
C ILE A 248 27.75 27.19 -13.42
N ASP A 249 27.06 28.21 -13.93
CA ASP A 249 26.07 28.95 -13.15
C ASP A 249 24.81 28.10 -12.93
N GLY A 250 24.21 28.16 -11.74
CA GLY A 250 22.99 27.41 -11.43
C GLY A 250 21.83 27.71 -12.40
N GLU A 251 21.77 28.93 -12.91
CA GLU A 251 20.82 29.36 -13.94
C GLU A 251 21.04 28.69 -15.30
N GLU A 252 22.29 28.37 -15.65
CA GLU A 252 22.63 27.64 -16.87
C GLU A 252 22.22 26.17 -16.75
N VAL A 253 22.41 25.57 -15.57
CA VAL A 253 21.90 24.22 -15.26
C VAL A 253 20.37 24.18 -15.35
N LEU A 254 19.68 25.21 -14.86
CA LEU A 254 18.22 25.31 -14.96
C LEU A 254 17.73 25.45 -16.40
N ASP A 255 18.48 26.16 -17.25
CA ASP A 255 18.15 26.27 -18.68
C ASP A 255 18.30 24.91 -19.38
N MET A 256 19.37 24.16 -19.07
CA MET A 256 19.58 22.79 -19.57
C MET A 256 18.51 21.80 -19.09
N LEU A 257 18.00 21.96 -17.86
CA LEU A 257 16.95 21.11 -17.29
C LEU A 257 15.53 21.63 -17.58
N GLU A 258 15.40 22.69 -18.37
CA GLU A 258 14.15 23.39 -18.63
C GLU A 258 13.40 23.78 -17.33
N ALA A 259 14.10 24.07 -16.24
CA ALA A 259 13.51 24.32 -14.93
C ALA A 259 13.55 25.80 -14.49
N ARG A 260 13.93 26.72 -15.39
CA ARG A 260 14.21 28.13 -15.07
C ARG A 260 12.98 28.96 -14.67
N ASP A 261 11.96 28.99 -15.53
CA ASP A 261 10.80 29.89 -15.36
C ASP A 261 9.61 29.16 -14.72
N ILE A 262 9.83 28.48 -13.59
CA ILE A 262 8.79 27.69 -12.93
C ILE A 262 8.16 28.46 -11.78
N ASN A 263 6.83 28.52 -11.80
CA ASN A 263 6.03 28.94 -10.64
C ASN A 263 5.88 27.77 -9.66
N LEU A 264 6.64 27.82 -8.56
CA LEU A 264 6.63 26.76 -7.55
C LEU A 264 5.23 26.52 -6.94
N SER A 265 4.46 27.59 -6.74
CA SER A 265 3.09 27.53 -6.17
C SER A 265 2.11 26.77 -7.09
N GLU A 266 2.22 26.99 -8.40
CA GLU A 266 1.40 26.30 -9.40
C GLU A 266 1.72 24.79 -9.39
N TYR A 267 3.00 24.44 -9.41
CA TYR A 267 3.45 23.04 -9.40
C TYR A 267 3.05 22.31 -8.10
N LEU A 268 3.16 22.96 -6.94
CA LEU A 268 2.67 22.42 -5.67
C LEU A 268 1.16 22.18 -5.69
N SER A 269 0.39 23.12 -6.25
CA SER A 269 -1.07 22.97 -6.36
C SER A 269 -1.47 21.81 -7.28
N ILE A 270 -0.77 21.62 -8.40
CA ILE A 270 -0.98 20.51 -9.34
C ILE A 270 -0.64 19.17 -8.68
N LEU A 271 0.46 19.08 -7.94
CA LEU A 271 0.86 17.86 -7.22
C LEU A 271 -0.19 17.43 -6.19
N LEU A 272 -0.72 18.39 -5.41
CA LEU A 272 -1.78 18.12 -4.43
C LEU A 272 -3.09 17.69 -5.12
N ALA A 273 -3.46 18.35 -6.23
CA ALA A 273 -4.64 17.98 -7.00
C ALA A 273 -4.53 16.56 -7.58
N LEU A 274 -3.36 16.20 -8.13
CA LEU A 274 -3.09 14.85 -8.62
C LEU A 274 -3.23 13.81 -7.50
N ASP A 275 -2.68 14.03 -6.30
CA ASP A 275 -2.83 13.11 -5.16
C ASP A 275 -4.30 12.86 -4.80
N VAL A 276 -5.08 13.94 -4.66
CA VAL A 276 -6.51 13.85 -4.33
C VAL A 276 -7.25 13.10 -5.42
N SER A 277 -6.97 13.40 -6.69
CA SER A 277 -7.62 12.73 -7.82
C SER A 277 -7.35 11.22 -7.87
N PHE A 278 -6.11 10.78 -7.63
CA PHE A 278 -5.76 9.36 -7.59
C PHE A 278 -6.49 8.63 -6.45
N LYS A 279 -6.60 9.26 -5.27
CA LYS A 279 -7.34 8.70 -4.13
C LYS A 279 -8.83 8.61 -4.40
N LEU A 280 -9.42 9.65 -4.99
CA LEU A 280 -10.83 9.64 -5.38
C LEU A 280 -11.12 8.59 -6.45
N PHE A 281 -10.25 8.45 -7.45
CA PHE A 281 -10.37 7.43 -8.47
C PHE A 281 -10.30 6.02 -7.89
N ALA A 282 -9.34 5.76 -7.00
CA ALA A 282 -9.25 4.48 -6.28
C ALA A 282 -10.50 4.20 -5.43
N PHE A 283 -11.02 5.20 -4.72
CA PHE A 283 -12.26 5.08 -3.95
C PHE A 283 -13.45 4.76 -4.85
N CYS A 284 -13.58 5.45 -5.99
CA CYS A 284 -14.65 5.20 -6.96
C CYS A 284 -14.55 3.79 -7.56
N LEU A 285 -13.34 3.33 -7.92
CA LEU A 285 -13.12 1.97 -8.42
C LEU A 285 -13.50 0.90 -7.38
N LEU A 286 -13.14 1.10 -6.11
CA LEU A 286 -13.51 0.19 -5.03
C LEU A 286 -15.02 0.18 -4.82
N LYS A 287 -15.67 1.35 -4.80
CA LYS A 287 -17.12 1.47 -4.68
C LYS A 287 -17.85 0.82 -5.85
N TRP A 288 -17.37 1.03 -7.07
CA TRP A 288 -17.92 0.38 -8.29
C TRP A 288 -17.78 -1.14 -8.25
N ARG A 289 -16.64 -1.64 -7.75
CA ARG A 289 -16.42 -3.08 -7.59
C ARG A 289 -17.31 -3.69 -6.51
N LEU A 290 -17.61 -2.95 -5.44
CA LEU A 290 -18.58 -3.36 -4.41
C LEU A 290 -20.00 -3.42 -4.99
N TRP A 291 -20.40 -2.41 -5.76
CA TRP A 291 -21.75 -2.32 -6.32
C TRP A 291 -22.07 -3.40 -7.35
N ARG A 292 -21.07 -3.92 -8.05
CA ARG A 292 -21.21 -5.02 -9.03
C ARG A 292 -21.34 -6.42 -8.40
N LYS A 293 -21.12 -6.54 -7.10
CA LYS A 293 -21.10 -7.83 -6.39
C LYS A 293 -22.36 -8.13 -5.57
N CYS A 294 -23.30 -7.17 -5.50
CA CYS A 294 -24.68 -7.40 -5.08
C CYS A 294 -25.54 -7.64 -6.33
#